data_AF-A0A536SBC4-F1
#
_entry.id   AF-A0A536SBC4-F1
#
_cell.length_a   1.000
_cell.length_b   1.000
_cell.length_c   1.000
_cell.angle_alpha   90.00
_cell.angle_beta   90.00
_cell.angle_gamma   90.00
#
_symmetry.space_group_name_H-M   'P 1'
#
loop_
_entity.id
_entity.type
_entity.pdbx_description
1 polymer ?
#
loop_
_entity_poly.entity_id
_entity_poly.type
_entity_poly.pdbx_seq_one_letter_code
_entity_poly.pdbx_strand_id
1 'polypeptide(L)' 'MRAQVVEAMVAYARRQPQVPLRGIARHMLGLYHGLPRARLWRRLLSDPERLRHNRPELLLDALDAMEMREEIDA' A
#
# COMPACT_ATOMS: atom_id res chain seq x y z
N MET A 1 12.71 -5.74 1.68
CA MET A 1 12.14 -6.34 0.45
C MET A 1 10.72 -5.86 0.13
N ARG A 2 9.73 -5.96 1.04
CA ARG A 2 8.36 -5.44 0.76
C ARG A 2 8.26 -3.91 0.82
N ALA A 3 8.82 -3.28 1.85
CA ALA A 3 8.94 -1.82 1.93
C ALA A 3 9.55 -1.20 0.66
N GLN A 4 10.65 -1.76 0.16
CA GLN A 4 11.28 -1.31 -1.09
C GLN A 4 10.35 -1.41 -2.32
N VAL A 5 9.55 -2.48 -2.42
CA VAL A 5 8.54 -2.59 -3.49
C VAL A 5 7.49 -1.49 -3.35
N VAL A 6 7.04 -1.22 -2.12
CA VAL A 6 6.09 -0.13 -1.85
C VAL A 6 6.67 1.22 -2.24
N GLU A 7 7.87 1.55 -1.80
CA GLU A 7 8.57 2.80 -2.13
C GLU A 7 8.74 2.97 -3.64
N ALA A 8 9.15 1.90 -4.35
CA ALA A 8 9.28 1.91 -5.79
C ALA A 8 7.92 2.18 -6.48
N MET A 9 6.83 1.59 -5.97
CA MET A 9 5.49 1.80 -6.52
C MET A 9 4.93 3.20 -6.22
N VAL A 10 5.27 3.80 -5.07
CA VAL A 10 4.97 5.21 -4.78
C VAL A 10 5.68 6.12 -5.77
N ALA A 11 6.98 5.89 -6.00
CA ALA A 11 7.75 6.66 -6.98
C ALA A 11 7.20 6.48 -8.41
N TYR A 12 6.78 5.27 -8.76
CA TYR A 12 6.10 5.00 -10.04
C TYR A 12 4.78 5.77 -10.16
N ALA A 13 3.90 5.70 -9.15
CA ALA A 13 2.61 6.40 -9.16
C ALA A 13 2.78 7.92 -9.26
N ARG A 14 3.79 8.51 -8.58
CA ARG A 14 4.14 9.94 -8.70
C ARG A 14 4.57 10.34 -10.12
N ARG A 15 5.25 9.45 -10.85
CA ARG A 15 5.64 9.68 -12.26
C ARG A 15 4.48 9.47 -13.24
N GLN A 16 3.36 8.92 -12.81
CA GLN A 16 2.22 8.55 -13.65
C GLN A 16 0.91 9.18 -13.12
N PRO A 17 0.82 10.52 -12.98
CA PRO A 17 -0.34 11.19 -12.38
C PRO A 17 -1.67 10.92 -13.12
N GLN A 18 -1.61 10.58 -14.41
CA GLN A 18 -2.75 10.22 -15.24
C GLN A 18 -3.26 8.79 -15.00
N VAL A 19 -2.48 7.93 -14.34
CA VAL A 19 -2.89 6.56 -14.03
C VAL A 19 -3.61 6.56 -12.68
N PRO A 20 -4.88 6.11 -12.60
CA PRO A 20 -5.59 6.04 -11.34
C PRO A 20 -4.91 5.08 -10.36
N LEU A 21 -4.70 5.53 -9.12
CA LEU A 21 -4.07 4.76 -8.05
C LEU A 21 -4.80 3.43 -7.80
N ARG A 22 -6.12 3.38 -7.99
CA ARG A 22 -6.91 2.14 -7.92
C ARG A 22 -6.39 1.05 -8.87
N GLY A 23 -5.96 1.43 -10.06
CA GLY A 23 -5.38 0.52 -11.06
C GLY A 23 -4.02 -0.02 -10.63
N ILE A 24 -3.25 0.76 -9.85
CA ILE A 24 -1.97 0.32 -9.28
C ILE A 24 -2.20 -0.56 -8.05
N ALA A 25 -3.00 -0.06 -7.10
CA ALA A 25 -3.25 -0.69 -5.80
C ALA A 25 -3.84 -2.10 -5.92
N ARG A 26 -4.71 -2.36 -6.92
CA ARG A 26 -5.28 -3.70 -7.15
C ARG A 26 -4.23 -4.78 -7.39
N HIS A 27 -3.09 -4.44 -8.00
CA HIS A 27 -1.99 -5.38 -8.26
C HIS A 27 -1.12 -5.60 -7.02
N MET A 28 -1.19 -4.70 -6.04
CA MET A 28 -0.42 -4.77 -4.80
C MET A 28 -1.16 -5.51 -3.67
N LEU A 29 -2.44 -5.88 -3.85
CA LEU A 29 -3.25 -6.54 -2.81
C LEU A 29 -2.66 -7.86 -2.28
N GLY A 30 -1.84 -8.54 -3.09
CA GLY A 30 -1.19 -9.80 -2.73
C GLY A 30 0.15 -9.64 -2.01
N LEU A 31 0.72 -8.43 -1.92
CA LEU A 31 2.09 -8.21 -1.45
C LEU A 31 2.35 -8.76 -0.03
N TYR A 32 1.36 -8.67 0.85
CA TYR A 32 1.41 -9.17 2.23
C TYR A 32 0.56 -10.43 2.45
N HIS A 33 0.28 -11.22 1.39
CA HIS A 33 -0.51 -12.45 1.52
C HIS A 33 0.10 -13.41 2.57
N GLY A 34 -0.74 -14.00 3.42
CA GLY A 34 -0.34 -14.96 4.45
C GLY A 34 0.30 -14.36 5.71
N LEU A 35 0.50 -13.04 5.76
CA LEU A 35 1.11 -12.38 6.92
C LEU A 35 0.05 -11.91 7.94
N PRO A 36 0.42 -11.76 9.23
CA PRO A 36 -0.40 -11.02 10.18
C PRO A 36 -0.80 -9.67 9.60
N ARG A 37 -2.04 -9.23 9.85
CA ARG A 37 -2.60 -7.95 9.35
C ARG A 37 -2.78 -7.85 7.82
N ALA A 38 -2.55 -8.91 7.03
CA ALA A 38 -2.81 -8.89 5.58
C ALA A 38 -4.23 -8.44 5.19
N ARG A 39 -5.21 -8.63 6.08
CA ARG A 39 -6.59 -8.10 5.90
C ARG A 39 -6.63 -6.57 5.97
N LEU A 40 -5.87 -5.95 6.87
CA LEU A 40 -5.74 -4.50 6.99
C LEU A 40 -5.10 -3.90 5.73
N TRP A 41 -4.01 -4.51 5.25
CA TRP A 41 -3.39 -4.15 3.97
C TRP A 41 -4.42 -4.09 2.83
N ARG A 42 -5.16 -5.18 2.63
CA ARG A 42 -6.20 -5.24 1.59
C ARG A 42 -7.28 -4.18 1.82
N ARG A 43 -7.74 -4.00 3.06
CA ARG A 43 -8.77 -3.01 3.40
C ARG A 43 -8.35 -1.60 3.01
N LEU A 44 -7.12 -1.19 3.33
CA LEU A 44 -6.61 0.15 3.01
C LEU A 44 -6.47 0.35 1.49
N LEU A 45 -5.95 -0.64 0.78
CA LEU A 45 -5.70 -0.57 -0.67
C LEU A 45 -6.94 -0.82 -1.54
N SER A 46 -8.06 -1.22 -0.96
CA SER A 46 -9.34 -1.39 -1.66
C SER A 46 -10.39 -0.35 -1.25
N ASP A 47 -10.10 0.53 -0.30
CA ASP A 47 -11.04 1.54 0.21
C ASP A 47 -11.38 2.57 -0.89
N PRO A 48 -12.64 2.60 -1.39
CA PRO A 48 -13.03 3.52 -2.46
C PRO A 48 -12.88 4.98 -2.08
N GLU A 49 -13.14 5.33 -0.82
CA GLU A 49 -13.08 6.70 -0.31
C GLU A 49 -11.64 7.18 -0.19
N ARG A 50 -10.69 6.30 0.15
CA ARG A 50 -9.26 6.65 0.13
C ARG A 50 -8.72 6.76 -1.29
N LEU A 51 -9.09 5.81 -2.15
CA LEU A 51 -8.61 5.75 -3.53
C LEU A 51 -9.12 6.92 -4.40
N ARG A 52 -10.28 7.51 -4.08
CA ARG A 52 -10.81 8.68 -4.81
C ARG A 52 -9.87 9.89 -4.75
N HIS A 53 -9.04 9.98 -3.72
CA HIS A 53 -8.08 11.07 -3.54
C HIS A 53 -6.82 10.90 -4.40
N ASN A 54 -6.65 9.76 -5.07
CA ASN A 54 -5.54 9.46 -5.98
C ASN A 54 -4.14 9.78 -5.41
N ARG A 55 -3.97 9.61 -4.10
CA ARG A 55 -2.77 10.01 -3.36
C ARG A 55 -1.79 8.83 -3.20
N PRO A 56 -0.62 8.82 -3.86
CA PRO A 56 0.35 7.72 -3.80
C PRO A 56 0.77 7.33 -2.38
N GLU A 57 0.79 8.30 -1.46
CA GLU A 57 1.16 8.13 -0.05
C GLU A 57 0.26 7.14 0.69
N LEU A 58 -0.95 6.82 0.18
CA LEU A 58 -1.78 5.73 0.71
C LEU A 58 -1.03 4.39 0.76
N LEU A 59 -0.09 4.15 -0.15
CA LEU A 59 0.73 2.93 -0.13
C LEU A 59 1.71 2.92 1.06
N LEU A 60 2.22 4.09 1.47
CA LEU A 60 3.08 4.24 2.65
C LEU A 60 2.25 4.10 3.93
N ASP A 61 1.08 4.75 4.01
CA ASP A 61 0.18 4.57 5.15
C ASP A 61 -0.15 3.09 5.40
N ALA A 62 -0.31 2.32 4.31
CA ALA A 62 -0.58 0.89 4.37
C ALA A 62 0.65 0.07 4.78
N LEU A 63 1.85 0.49 4.37
CA LEU A 63 3.13 -0.10 4.78
C LEU A 63 3.32 0.08 6.29
N ASP A 64 3.19 1.31 6.78
CA ASP A 64 3.31 1.64 8.21
C ASP A 64 2.32 0.80 9.02
N ALA A 65 1.06 0.70 8.58
CA ALA A 65 0.05 -0.10 9.26
C ALA A 65 0.36 -1.62 9.35
N MET A 66 1.21 -2.13 8.45
CA MET A 66 1.69 -3.50 8.47
C MET A 66 2.91 -3.67 9.39
N GLU A 67 3.81 -2.68 9.42
CA GLU A 67 5.09 -2.73 10.13
C GLU A 67 5.01 -2.20 11.57
N MET A 68 3.93 -1.50 11.96
CA MET A 68 3.65 -0.94 13.30
C MET A 68 3.61 -1.98 14.46
N ARG A 69 3.97 -3.25 14.22
CA ARG A 69 4.14 -4.30 15.22
C ARG A 69 5.51 -4.99 15.19
N GLU A 70 6.30 -4.82 14.13
CA GLU A 70 7.66 -5.41 14.08
C GLU A 70 8.61 -4.70 15.06
N GLU A 71 8.32 -3.45 15.45
CA GLU A 71 9.16 -2.70 16.40
C GLU A 71 8.92 -3.03 17.89
N ILE A 72 7.86 -3.76 18.26
CA ILE A 72 7.55 -4.06 19.68
C ILE A 72 8.04 -5.46 20.11
N ASP A 73 8.30 -6.35 19.15
CA ASP A 73 8.72 -7.74 19.41
C ASP A 73 10.22 -8.00 19.04
N ALA A 74 11.04 -6.94 18.90
CA ALA A 74 12.48 -6.99 18.66
C ALA A 74 13.28 -6.49 19.86
#